data_AF-Q0I7G3-F1
#
_entry.id   AF-Q0I7G3-F1
#
_cell.length_a   1.000
_cell.length_b   1.000
_cell.length_c   1.000
_cell.angle_alpha   90.00
_cell.angle_beta   90.00
_cell.angle_gamma   90.00
#
_symmetry.space_group_name_H-M   'P 1'
#
loop_
_entity.id
_entity.type
_entity.pdbx_description
1 polymer ?
#
loop_
_entity_poly.entity_id
_entity_poly.type
_entity_poly.pdbx_seq_one_letter_code
_entity_poly.pdbx_strand_id
1 'polypeptide(L)' 'MVLIRWLEAGRRTEETVPVSMARHRRTELEAQGAVVYWSERLVNDY' A
#
# COMPACT_ATOMS: atom_id res chain seq x y z
N MET A 1 -2.61 -9.59 -6.39
CA MET A 1 -1.97 -8.27 -6.16
C MET A 1 -2.37 -7.76 -4.77
N VAL A 2 -1.81 -6.65 -4.28
CA VAL A 2 -2.21 -5.99 -3.03
C VAL A 2 -2.45 -4.51 -3.29
N LEU A 3 -3.63 -4.00 -2.94
CA LEU A 3 -3.91 -2.57 -2.91
C LEU A 3 -3.47 -2.01 -1.55
N ILE A 4 -2.56 -1.04 -1.55
CA ILE A 4 -2.13 -0.32 -0.36
C ILE A 4 -2.72 1.09 -0.43
N ARG A 5 -3.34 1.55 0.66
CA ARG A 5 -3.82 2.93 0.80
C ARG A 5 -3.16 3.63 1.98
N TRP A 6 -2.71 4.85 1.74
CA TRP A 6 -2.00 5.64 2.74
C TRP A 6 -2.34 7.12 2.67
N LEU A 7 -2.04 7.83 3.75
CA LEU A 7 -2.09 9.27 3.86
C LEU A 7 -0.65 9.82 3.90
N GLU A 8 -0.33 10.76 3.02
CA GLU A 8 0.98 11.41 2.98
C GLU A 8 0.75 12.90 2.67
N ALA A 9 1.37 13.78 3.47
CA ALA A 9 1.22 15.23 3.34
C ALA A 9 -0.26 15.71 3.23
N GLY A 10 -1.18 15.05 3.95
CA GLY A 10 -2.61 15.35 3.92
C GLY A 10 -3.36 14.86 2.68
N ARG A 11 -2.69 14.15 1.77
CA ARG A 11 -3.28 13.53 0.58
C ARG A 11 -3.44 12.03 0.76
N ARG A 12 -4.60 11.52 0.35
CA ARG A 12 -4.85 10.08 0.27
C ARG A 12 -4.36 9.55 -1.06
N THR A 13 -3.60 8.47 -1.01
CA THR A 13 -3.00 7.82 -2.18
C THR A 13 -3.25 6.32 -2.09
N GLU A 14 -3.31 5.67 -3.26
CA GLU A 14 -3.43 4.22 -3.35
C GLU A 14 -2.56 3.66 -4.47
N GLU A 15 -2.03 2.46 -4.28
CA GLU A 15 -1.16 1.77 -5.23
C GLU A 15 -1.39 0.27 -5.17
N THR A 16 -1.45 -0.36 -6.34
CA THR A 16 -1.55 -1.82 -6.46
C THR A 16 -0.17 -2.40 -6.73
N VAL A 17 0.31 -3.25 -5.84
CA VAL A 17 1.65 -3.87 -5.94
C VAL A 17 1.57 -5.40 -5.87
N PRO A 18 2.59 -6.12 -6.38
CA PRO A 18 2.70 -7.56 -6.15
C PRO A 18 2.78 -7.89 -4.66
N VAL A 19 2.22 -9.04 -4.26
CA VAL A 19 2.21 -9.49 -2.84
C VAL A 19 3.63 -9.59 -2.28
N SER A 20 4.58 -10.05 -3.11
CA SER A 20 6.01 -10.13 -2.75
C SER A 20 6.62 -8.76 -2.43
N MET A 21 6.15 -7.69 -3.08
CA MET A 21 6.65 -6.33 -2.89
C MET A 21 5.87 -5.54 -1.83
N ALA A 22 4.64 -5.97 -1.49
CA ALA A 22 3.74 -5.22 -0.63
C ALA A 22 4.35 -4.87 0.74
N ARG A 23 5.08 -5.81 1.35
CA ARG A 23 5.75 -5.58 2.63
C ARG A 23 6.85 -4.52 2.51
N HIS A 24 7.69 -4.64 1.48
CA HIS A 24 8.77 -3.69 1.24
C HIS A 24 8.21 -2.29 0.99
N ARG A 25 7.20 -2.20 0.12
CA ARG A 25 6.57 -0.93 -0.23
C ARG A 25 5.95 -0.25 0.98
N ARG A 26 5.29 -1.00 1.85
CA ARG A 26 4.78 -0.46 3.12
C ARG A 26 5.89 0.15 3.97
N THR A 27 7.03 -0.52 4.10
CA THR A 27 8.18 0.00 4.85
C THR A 27 8.74 1.28 4.22
N GLU A 28 8.81 1.37 2.89
CA GLU A 28 9.21 2.61 2.20
C GLU A 28 8.25 3.77 2.48
N LEU A 29 6.95 3.52 2.43
CA LEU A 29 5.92 4.50 2.73
C LEU A 29 6.04 4.98 4.19
N GLU A 30 6.16 4.06 5.15
CA GLU A 30 6.33 4.40 6.56
C GLU A 30 7.63 5.20 6.80
N ALA A 31 8.71 4.89 6.08
CA ALA A 31 9.96 5.65 6.14
C ALA A 31 9.86 7.07 5.55
N GLN A 32 8.98 7.28 4.58
CA GLN A 32 8.66 8.59 4.01
C GLN A 32 7.72 9.41 4.91
N GLY A 33 7.24 8.83 6.03
CA GLY A 33 6.29 9.45 6.92
C GLY A 33 4.83 9.29 6.47
N ALA A 34 4.56 8.42 5.49
CA ALA A 34 3.22 8.08 5.11
C ALA A 34 2.55 7.16 6.15
N VAL A 35 1.27 7.40 6.41
CA VAL A 35 0.45 6.59 7.32
C VAL A 35 -0.36 5.62 6.49
N VAL A 36 0.05 4.36 6.47
CA VAL A 36 -0.68 3.26 5.81
C VAL A 36 -1.85 2.83 6.69
N TYR A 37 -3.09 2.98 6.19
CA TYR A 37 -4.30 2.68 6.96
C TYR A 37 -5.13 1.53 6.39
N TRP A 38 -4.83 1.07 5.17
CA TRP A 38 -5.50 -0.08 4.57
C TRP A 38 -4.57 -0.83 3.63
N SER A 39 -4.64 -2.16 3.68
CA SER A 39 -3.97 -3.05 2.72
C SER A 39 -4.86 -4.25 2.43
N GLU A 40 -5.23 -4.45 1.16
CA GLU A 40 -6.13 -5.51 0.74
C GLU A 40 -5.50 -6.37 -0.34
N ARG A 41 -5.58 -7.70 -0.18
CA ARG A 41 -5.16 -8.65 -1.22
C ARG A 41 -6.24 -8.69 -2.29
N LEU A 42 -5.90 -8.24 -3.49
CA LEU A 42 -6.71 -8.47 -4.68
C LEU A 42 -6.54 -9.93 -5.09
N VAL A 43 -7.52 -10.74 -4.71
CA VAL A 43 -7.71 -12.08 -5.25
C VAL A 43 -8.36 -11.89 -6.61
N ASN A 44 -7.66 -12.29 -7.68
CA ASN A 44 -8.32 -12.44 -8.97
C ASN A 44 -9.20 -13.69 -8.83
N ASP A 45 -10.48 -13.48 -8.51
CA ASP A 45 -11.49 -14.51 -8.69
C ASP A 45 -11.67 -14.64 -10.22
N TYR A 46 -11.12 -15.71 -10.79
CA TYR A 46 -11.26 -16.09 -12.19
C TYR A 46 -12.33 -17.17 -12.32
#